data_AF-A0A6A9SK24-F1
#
_entry.id   AF-A0A6A9SK24-F1
#
_cell.length_a   1.000
_cell.length_b   1.000
_cell.length_c   1.000
_cell.angle_alpha   90.00
_cell.angle_beta   90.00
_cell.angle_gamma   90.00
#
_symmetry.space_group_name_H-M   'P 1'
#
loop_
_entity.id
_entity.type
_entity.pdbx_description
1 polymer ?
#
loop_
_entity_poly.entity_id
_entity_poly.type
_entity_poly.pdbx_seq_one_letter_code
_entity_poly.pdbx_strand_id
1 'polypeptide(L)'
;DPDYVDATQADLPTAEYDGATVTTVVGDGSPLALHTPMEYLDVRVSDAWEWSIPGDWTGFVYGVAGEGTVDGSEFGEGDVFTVTDATAVDLRTESDLRAVAVAGRPHDEPIQQRGPFVL
;
A
#
# COMPACT_ATOMS: atom_id res chain seq x y z
N ASP A 1 20.72 -1.24 16.59
CA ASP A 1 20.07 -2.08 17.60
C ASP A 1 18.63 -2.34 17.20
N PRO A 2 17.98 -3.41 17.68
CA PRO A 2 16.55 -3.60 17.48
C PRO A 2 15.76 -2.47 18.16
N ASP A 3 14.66 -2.05 17.53
CA ASP A 3 13.79 -0.99 18.03
C ASP A 3 12.31 -1.32 17.80
N TYR A 4 11.41 -0.59 18.45
CA TYR A 4 9.97 -0.82 18.43
C TYR A 4 9.18 0.48 18.55
N VAL A 5 8.14 0.62 17.72
CA VAL A 5 7.21 1.77 17.75
C VAL A 5 5.78 1.26 17.59
N ASP A 6 4.90 1.75 18.46
CA ASP A 6 3.45 1.50 18.39
C ASP A 6 2.71 2.71 17.83
N ALA A 7 1.66 2.45 17.06
CA ALA A 7 0.67 3.44 16.66
C ALA A 7 -0.73 2.85 16.75
N THR A 8 -1.65 3.57 17.39
CA THR A 8 -3.08 3.26 17.35
C THR A 8 -3.73 3.89 16.13
N GLN A 9 -4.96 3.49 15.81
CA GLN A 9 -5.69 4.10 14.69
C GLN A 9 -5.85 5.62 14.84
N ALA A 10 -5.95 6.13 16.07
CA ALA A 10 -6.07 7.57 16.31
C ALA A 10 -4.75 8.33 16.06
N ASP A 11 -3.62 7.62 16.03
CA ASP A 11 -2.29 8.19 15.76
C ASP A 11 -1.97 8.22 14.25
N LEU A 12 -2.68 7.43 13.44
CA LEU A 12 -2.45 7.35 12.00
C LEU A 12 -3.29 8.41 11.26
N PRO A 13 -2.70 9.14 10.30
CA PRO A 13 -3.45 10.09 9.50
C PRO A 13 -4.42 9.35 8.57
N THR A 14 -5.66 9.83 8.54
CA THR A 14 -6.70 9.38 7.61
C THR A 14 -7.17 10.57 6.77
N ALA A 15 -7.19 10.39 5.45
CA ALA A 15 -7.67 11.36 4.49
C ALA A 15 -8.91 10.82 3.76
N GLU A 16 -9.88 11.71 3.55
CA GLU A 16 -11.09 11.45 2.77
C GLU A 16 -10.92 12.05 1.37
N TYR A 17 -11.24 11.25 0.35
CA TYR A 17 -11.25 11.62 -1.06
C TYR A 17 -12.66 11.40 -1.63
N ASP A 18 -12.92 11.97 -2.80
CA ASP A 18 -14.15 11.65 -3.55
C ASP A 18 -14.01 10.22 -4.10
N GLY A 19 -14.63 9.25 -3.42
CA GLY A 19 -14.58 7.83 -3.79
C GLY A 19 -13.62 6.94 -2.98
N ALA A 20 -12.92 7.47 -1.97
CA ALA A 20 -12.12 6.64 -1.07
C ALA A 20 -11.78 7.28 0.28
N THR A 21 -11.51 6.44 1.27
CA THR A 21 -10.88 6.80 2.54
C THR A 21 -9.53 6.10 2.64
N VAL A 22 -8.47 6.86 2.89
CA VAL A 22 -7.08 6.34 2.94
C VAL A 22 -6.51 6.59 4.32
N THR A 23 -6.01 5.55 4.98
CA THR A 23 -5.22 5.65 6.22
C THR A 23 -3.76 5.32 5.92
N THR A 24 -2.86 6.26 6.20
CA THR A 24 -1.41 6.06 5.98
C THR A 24 -0.80 5.39 7.20
N VAL A 25 -0.43 4.11 7.06
CA VAL A 25 0.25 3.35 8.11
C VAL A 25 1.73 3.75 8.15
N VAL A 26 2.38 3.81 6.98
CA VAL A 26 3.77 4.29 6.83
C VAL A 26 3.80 5.27 5.68
N GLY A 27 4.45 6.42 5.86
CA GLY A 27 4.49 7.49 4.87
C GLY A 27 4.22 8.84 5.50
N ASP A 28 3.77 9.79 4.68
CA ASP A 28 3.56 11.17 5.11
C ASP A 28 2.58 11.29 6.27
N GLY A 29 3.01 11.99 7.33
CA GLY A 29 2.21 12.24 8.53
C GLY A 29 2.11 11.06 9.51
N SER A 30 2.55 9.85 9.13
CA SER A 30 2.56 8.73 10.06
C SER A 30 3.65 8.91 11.14
N PRO A 31 3.39 8.54 12.41
CA PRO A 31 4.41 8.50 13.45
C PRO A 31 5.41 7.33 13.26
N LEU A 32 5.11 6.38 12.37
CA LEU A 32 5.96 5.23 12.10
C LEU A 32 7.05 5.60 11.09
N ALA A 33 8.30 5.62 11.57
CA ALA A 33 9.48 5.87 10.74
C ALA A 33 10.26 4.56 10.50
N LEU A 34 10.62 4.30 9.23
CA LEU A 34 11.38 3.13 8.84
C LEU A 34 12.77 3.52 8.32
N HIS A 35 13.69 2.56 8.34
CA HIS A 35 15.03 2.75 7.79
C HIS A 35 15.07 2.68 6.25
N THR A 36 14.11 1.99 5.64
CA THR A 36 13.95 1.91 4.19
C THR A 36 12.80 2.80 3.75
N PRO A 37 12.98 3.68 2.74
CA PRO A 37 11.89 4.49 2.19
C PRO A 37 10.78 3.60 1.64
N MET A 38 9.60 3.70 2.23
CA MET A 38 8.40 3.01 1.77
C MET A 38 7.13 3.75 2.19
N GLU A 39 6.03 3.36 1.57
CA GLU A 39 4.67 3.77 1.84
C GLU A 39 3.82 2.52 2.09
N TYR A 40 2.89 2.63 3.04
CA TYR A 40 1.86 1.64 3.32
C TYR A 40 0.56 2.38 3.57
N LEU A 41 -0.44 2.13 2.71
CA LEU A 41 -1.79 2.67 2.81
C LEU A 41 -2.81 1.55 3.07
N ASP A 42 -3.72 1.75 4.04
CA ASP A 42 -5.00 1.00 4.15
C ASP A 42 -6.09 1.83 3.47
N VAL A 43 -6.67 1.29 2.41
CA VAL A 43 -7.56 2.02 1.50
C VAL A 43 -8.93 1.36 1.48
N ARG A 44 -9.98 2.16 1.65
CA ARG A 44 -11.36 1.79 1.38
C ARG A 44 -11.83 2.59 0.17
N VAL A 45 -12.08 1.94 -0.95
CA VAL A 45 -12.58 2.53 -2.19
C VAL A 45 -14.08 2.28 -2.26
N SER A 46 -14.84 3.34 -2.54
CA SER A 46 -16.30 3.32 -2.71
C SER A 46 -16.76 3.73 -4.11
N ASP A 47 -15.86 4.27 -4.94
CA ASP A 47 -16.12 4.56 -6.35
C ASP A 47 -14.82 4.41 -7.16
N ALA A 48 -13.94 5.42 -7.08
CA ALA A 48 -12.63 5.40 -7.74
C ALA A 48 -11.57 6.09 -6.88
N TRP A 49 -10.33 5.60 -6.97
CA TRP A 49 -9.17 6.22 -6.36
C TRP A 49 -7.91 5.87 -7.14
N GLU A 50 -7.05 6.87 -7.37
CA GLU A 50 -5.76 6.68 -8.04
C GLU A 50 -4.65 6.71 -6.98
N TRP A 51 -3.88 5.62 -6.92
CA TRP A 51 -2.68 5.55 -6.10
C TRP A 51 -1.49 6.10 -6.86
N SER A 52 -0.94 7.24 -6.44
CA SER A 52 0.30 7.80 -6.98
C SER A 52 1.53 7.15 -6.36
N ILE A 53 2.50 6.74 -7.18
CA ILE A 53 3.71 6.03 -6.76
C ILE A 53 4.94 6.78 -7.29
N PRO A 54 5.99 6.99 -6.47
CA PRO A 54 7.25 7.51 -6.97
C PRO A 54 7.83 6.64 -8.09
N GLY A 55 8.32 7.24 -9.17
CA GLY A 55 8.68 6.50 -10.39
C GLY A 55 9.87 5.55 -10.28
N ASP A 56 10.66 5.62 -9.21
CA ASP A 56 11.76 4.69 -8.91
C ASP A 56 11.38 3.63 -7.86
N TRP A 57 10.10 3.51 -7.51
CA TRP A 57 9.62 2.58 -6.50
C TRP A 57 8.93 1.37 -7.13
N THR A 58 8.94 0.26 -6.40
CA THR A 58 8.19 -0.96 -6.73
C THR A 58 7.19 -1.23 -5.62
N GLY A 59 6.03 -1.76 -5.98
CA GLY A 59 4.95 -1.97 -5.01
C GLY A 59 3.95 -3.02 -5.42
N PHE A 60 2.86 -3.08 -4.66
CA PHE A 60 1.72 -3.93 -4.93
C PHE A 60 0.46 -3.39 -4.27
N VAL A 61 -0.69 -3.80 -4.81
CA VAL A 61 -2.00 -3.70 -4.17
C VAL A 61 -2.42 -5.10 -3.73
N TYR A 62 -2.91 -5.25 -2.50
CA TYR A 62 -3.46 -6.50 -1.98
C TYR A 62 -4.92 -6.31 -1.53
N GLY A 63 -5.82 -7.17 -2.01
CA GLY A 63 -7.24 -7.11 -1.69
C GLY A 63 -7.53 -7.71 -0.32
N VAL A 64 -8.08 -6.90 0.58
CA VAL A 64 -8.42 -7.29 1.97
C VAL A 64 -9.86 -7.76 2.10
N ALA A 65 -10.79 -7.11 1.39
CA ALA A 65 -12.21 -7.47 1.38
C ALA A 65 -12.91 -6.78 0.21
N GLY A 66 -14.02 -7.36 -0.25
CA GLY A 66 -14.80 -6.79 -1.34
C GLY A 66 -14.21 -7.07 -2.71
N GLU A 67 -14.70 -6.34 -3.71
CA GLU A 67 -14.40 -6.58 -5.12
C GLU A 67 -14.43 -5.28 -5.94
N GLY A 68 -13.73 -5.28 -7.06
CA GLY A 68 -13.62 -4.15 -7.96
C GLY A 68 -12.62 -4.43 -9.07
N THR A 69 -11.87 -3.39 -9.44
CA THR A 69 -10.81 -3.51 -10.44
C THR A 69 -9.55 -2.76 -10.00
N VAL A 70 -8.41 -3.26 -10.44
CA VAL A 70 -7.10 -2.58 -10.38
C VAL A 70 -6.56 -2.49 -11.81
N ASP A 71 -6.31 -1.28 -12.29
CA ASP A 71 -5.96 -0.98 -13.69
C ASP A 71 -6.89 -1.69 -14.71
N GLY A 72 -8.18 -1.73 -14.39
CA GLY A 72 -9.23 -2.32 -15.22
C GLY A 72 -9.31 -3.85 -15.22
N SER A 73 -8.44 -4.53 -14.46
CA SER A 73 -8.52 -5.99 -14.26
C SER A 73 -9.37 -6.31 -13.04
N GLU A 74 -10.19 -7.36 -13.09
CA GLU A 74 -10.95 -7.86 -11.94
C GLU A 74 -10.03 -8.10 -10.74
N PHE A 75 -10.45 -7.64 -9.58
CA PHE A 75 -9.65 -7.69 -8.36
C PHE A 75 -10.55 -7.78 -7.13
N GLY A 76 -10.20 -8.64 -6.17
CA GLY A 76 -10.95 -8.77 -4.93
C GLY A 76 -10.13 -9.34 -3.77
N GLU A 77 -10.82 -9.84 -2.76
CA GLU A 77 -10.21 -10.41 -1.55
C GLU A 77 -9.19 -11.52 -1.88
N GLY A 78 -7.96 -11.34 -1.39
CA GLY A 78 -6.85 -12.28 -1.57
C GLY A 78 -6.02 -12.07 -2.83
N ASP A 79 -6.45 -11.22 -3.76
CA ASP A 79 -5.70 -10.92 -4.98
C ASP A 79 -4.51 -10.00 -4.70
N VAL A 80 -3.47 -10.14 -5.53
CA VAL A 80 -2.28 -9.29 -5.52
C VAL A 80 -2.07 -8.73 -6.92
N PHE A 81 -1.93 -7.40 -7.02
CA PHE A 81 -1.54 -6.70 -8.24
C PHE A 81 -0.16 -6.08 -8.04
N THR A 82 0.84 -6.52 -8.81
CA THR A 82 2.22 -6.05 -8.69
C THR A 82 2.48 -4.82 -9.55
N VAL A 83 3.25 -3.87 -9.03
CA VAL A 83 3.59 -2.61 -9.70
C VAL A 83 5.11 -2.47 -9.79
N THR A 84 5.66 -2.51 -11.01
CA THR A 84 7.11 -2.40 -11.25
C THR A 84 7.52 -1.13 -11.98
N ASP A 85 6.67 -0.63 -12.88
CA ASP A 85 7.01 0.45 -13.82
C ASP A 85 5.89 1.51 -13.94
N ALA A 86 4.93 1.51 -13.03
CA ALA A 86 3.82 2.47 -13.02
C ALA A 86 4.02 3.56 -11.95
N THR A 87 3.61 4.78 -12.29
CA THR A 87 3.60 5.93 -11.36
C THR A 87 2.21 6.23 -10.82
N ALA A 88 1.20 5.54 -11.34
CA ALA A 88 -0.19 5.64 -10.94
C ALA A 88 -0.86 4.28 -11.13
N VAL A 89 -1.74 3.90 -10.22
CA VAL A 89 -2.57 2.68 -10.30
C VAL A 89 -4.01 3.05 -9.98
N ASP A 90 -4.92 2.73 -10.87
CA ASP A 90 -6.34 3.01 -10.73
C ASP A 90 -7.05 1.88 -9.98
N LEU A 91 -7.73 2.21 -8.87
CA LEU A 91 -8.63 1.31 -8.17
C LEU A 91 -10.07 1.80 -8.36
N ARG A 92 -10.99 0.89 -8.73
CA ARG A 92 -12.41 1.20 -8.91
C ARG A 92 -13.32 0.11 -8.37
N THR A 93 -14.52 0.47 -7.91
CA THR A 93 -15.56 -0.48 -7.51
C THR A 93 -16.95 0.11 -7.75
N GLU A 94 -17.96 -0.74 -7.95
CA GLU A 94 -19.38 -0.36 -7.94
C GLU A 94 -20.06 -0.67 -6.58
N SER A 95 -19.29 -1.24 -5.63
CA SER A 95 -19.74 -1.59 -4.29
C SER A 95 -18.77 -1.06 -3.25
N ASP A 96 -17.97 -1.92 -2.64
CA ASP A 96 -16.93 -1.58 -1.69
C ASP A 96 -15.71 -2.46 -1.96
N LEU A 97 -14.52 -1.85 -1.98
CA LEU A 97 -13.23 -2.55 -2.05
C LEU A 97 -12.32 -2.04 -0.94
N ARG A 98 -11.85 -2.94 -0.09
CA ARG A 98 -10.77 -2.65 0.85
C ARG A 98 -9.48 -3.29 0.35
N ALA A 99 -8.44 -2.49 0.21
CA ALA A 99 -7.13 -2.94 -0.21
C ALA A 99 -6.02 -2.30 0.63
N VAL A 100 -4.85 -2.92 0.64
CA VAL A 100 -3.61 -2.26 1.07
C VAL A 100 -2.74 -1.98 -0.14
N ALA A 101 -2.20 -0.76 -0.22
CA ALA A 101 -1.29 -0.34 -1.26
C ALA A 101 0.08 -0.07 -0.63
N VAL A 102 1.10 -0.77 -1.10
CA VAL A 102 2.45 -0.74 -0.50
C VAL A 102 3.48 -0.56 -1.59
N ALA A 103 4.30 0.48 -1.49
CA ALA A 103 5.42 0.71 -2.39
C ALA A 103 6.67 1.08 -1.60
N GLY A 104 7.84 0.74 -2.13
CA GLY A 104 9.11 1.11 -1.54
C GLY A 104 10.19 1.25 -2.57
N ARG A 105 11.26 1.97 -2.18
CA ARG A 105 12.44 2.08 -3.02
C ARG A 105 13.18 0.73 -3.03
N PRO A 106 13.45 0.13 -4.20
CA PRO A 106 14.32 -1.04 -4.28
C PRO A 106 15.66 -0.75 -3.60
N HIS A 107 16.16 -1.69 -2.80
CA HIS A 107 17.43 -1.53 -2.11
C HIS A 107 18.64 -1.92 -2.98
N ASP A 108 18.41 -2.51 -4.16
CA ASP A 108 19.44 -2.87 -5.15
C ASP A 108 20.60 -3.74 -4.60
N GLU A 109 20.33 -4.48 -3.53
CA GLU A 109 21.29 -5.41 -2.89
C GLU A 109 20.79 -6.86 -3.00
N PRO A 110 21.68 -7.87 -3.01
CA PRO A 110 21.26 -9.27 -3.02
C PRO A 110 20.45 -9.63 -1.76
N ILE A 111 19.36 -10.39 -1.93
CA ILE A 111 18.57 -10.93 -0.81
C ILE A 111 18.96 -12.40 -0.58
N GLN A 112 19.52 -12.73 0.59
CA GLN A 112 19.83 -14.11 0.98
C GLN A 112 18.96 -14.58 2.14
N GLN A 113 17.84 -15.23 1.83
CA GLN A 113 16.91 -15.76 2.84
C GLN A 113 17.34 -17.14 3.36
N ARG A 114 17.40 -17.30 4.70
CA ARG A 114 17.68 -18.56 5.40
C ARG A 114 16.77 -18.71 6.62
N GLY A 115 15.55 -19.21 6.40
CA GLY A 115 14.55 -19.33 7.46
C GLY A 115 14.18 -17.93 8.02
N PRO A 116 14.37 -17.65 9.32
CA PRO A 116 14.05 -16.34 9.91
C PRO A 116 15.11 -15.27 9.63
N PHE A 117 16.21 -15.60 8.95
CA PHE A 117 17.28 -14.65 8.63
C PHE A 117 17.17 -14.17 7.17
N VAL A 118 17.32 -12.86 6.98
CA VAL A 118 17.53 -12.21 5.69
C VAL A 118 18.87 -11.48 5.76
N LEU A 119 19.78 -11.78 4.85
CA LEU A 119 21.16 -11.27 4.77
C LEU A 119 21.43 -10.59 3.44
#